data_AF-A0A6P8EVC1-F1
#
_entry.id   AF-A0A6P8EVC1-F1
#
_cell.length_a   1.000
_cell.length_b   1.000
_cell.length_c   1.000
_cell.angle_alpha   90.00
_cell.angle_beta   90.00
_cell.angle_gamma   90.00
#
_symmetry.space_group_name_H-M   'P 1'
#
loop_
_entity.id
_entity.type
_entity.pdbx_description
1 polymer ?
#
loop_
_entity_poly.entity_id
_entity_poly.type
_entity_poly.pdbx_seq_one_letter_code
_entity_poly.pdbx_strand_id
1 'polypeptide(L)'
;MVNYLSSLSARSLIICLAIIGLVEAKHLASCDRVLFHTTVHHHCISHFNHSMEASDYQKKCPWPSTRVPYVILTQCLEQVAKITRCVEPSLKDKIFLGLHQAYFSLCTRMQDPAVPVLLLLILPCIVTTLLLPLFCFHIATNQ
;
A
#
# COMPACT_ATOMS: atom_id res chain seq x y z
N MET A 1 -56.78 -29.02 -7.83
CA MET A 1 -56.01 -27.78 -8.14
C MET A 1 -55.02 -27.39 -7.04
N VAL A 2 -55.24 -27.77 -5.78
CA VAL A 2 -54.35 -27.46 -4.63
C VAL A 2 -52.99 -28.18 -4.70
N ASN A 3 -52.95 -29.41 -5.20
CA ASN A 3 -51.72 -30.23 -5.30
C ASN A 3 -50.72 -29.75 -6.38
N TYR A 4 -51.19 -28.96 -7.34
CA TYR A 4 -50.33 -28.42 -8.41
C TYR A 4 -49.58 -27.17 -7.93
N LEU A 5 -50.23 -26.34 -7.11
CA LEU A 5 -49.64 -25.15 -6.50
C LEU A 5 -48.57 -25.49 -5.44
N SER A 6 -48.77 -26.57 -4.66
CA SER A 6 -47.76 -27.07 -3.71
C SER A 6 -46.56 -27.73 -4.39
N SER A 7 -46.76 -28.35 -5.55
CA SER A 7 -45.69 -28.90 -6.39
C SER A 7 -44.84 -27.80 -7.05
N LEU A 8 -45.49 -26.72 -7.51
CA LEU A 8 -44.82 -25.57 -8.12
C LEU A 8 -43.97 -24.79 -7.10
N SER A 9 -44.46 -24.64 -5.87
CA SER A 9 -43.72 -24.00 -4.78
C SER A 9 -42.51 -24.84 -4.34
N ALA A 10 -42.67 -26.16 -4.23
CA ALA A 10 -41.57 -27.06 -3.89
C ALA A 10 -40.46 -27.07 -4.97
N ARG A 11 -40.82 -27.11 -6.25
CA ARG A 11 -39.86 -27.03 -7.37
C ARG A 11 -39.10 -25.70 -7.37
N SER A 12 -39.80 -24.59 -7.13
CA SER A 12 -39.16 -23.26 -7.03
C SER A 12 -38.20 -23.18 -5.84
N LEU A 13 -38.55 -23.80 -4.71
CA LEU A 13 -37.67 -23.85 -3.54
C LEU A 13 -36.41 -24.68 -3.80
N ILE A 14 -36.54 -25.84 -4.47
CA ILE A 14 -35.41 -26.70 -4.84
C ILE A 14 -34.49 -25.98 -5.84
N ILE A 15 -35.04 -25.28 -6.82
CA ILE A 15 -34.27 -24.48 -7.78
C ILE A 15 -33.54 -23.34 -7.05
N CYS A 16 -34.20 -22.63 -6.12
CA CYS A 16 -33.55 -21.62 -5.28
C CYS A 16 -32.40 -22.20 -4.45
N LEU A 17 -32.60 -23.34 -3.79
CA LEU A 17 -31.56 -23.99 -2.98
C LEU A 17 -30.38 -24.46 -3.85
N ALA A 18 -30.64 -24.98 -5.06
CA ALA A 18 -29.60 -25.34 -6.01
C ALA A 18 -28.82 -24.11 -6.51
N ILE A 19 -29.51 -22.98 -6.76
CA ILE A 19 -28.86 -21.72 -7.15
C ILE A 19 -28.02 -21.16 -6.00
N ILE A 20 -28.53 -21.16 -4.77
CA ILE A 20 -27.81 -20.71 -3.57
C ILE A 20 -26.58 -21.59 -3.33
N GLY A 21 -26.71 -22.92 -3.45
CA GLY A 21 -25.58 -23.86 -3.32
C GLY A 21 -24.54 -23.74 -4.44
N LEU A 22 -24.94 -23.44 -5.68
CA LEU A 22 -24.01 -23.13 -6.78
C LEU A 22 -23.29 -21.78 -6.60
N VAL A 23 -23.94 -20.81 -5.94
CA VAL A 23 -23.36 -19.50 -5.63
C VAL A 23 -22.28 -19.63 -4.55
N GLU A 24 -22.45 -20.51 -3.55
CA GLU A 24 -21.39 -20.84 -2.58
C GLU A 24 -20.19 -21.55 -3.23
N ALA A 25 -20.42 -22.39 -4.25
CA ALA A 25 -19.35 -23.11 -4.94
C ALA A 25 -18.42 -22.21 -5.79
N LYS A 26 -18.82 -20.96 -6.10
CA LYS A 26 -17.95 -19.98 -6.77
C LYS A 26 -16.95 -19.29 -5.82
N HIS A 27 -17.04 -19.53 -4.52
CA HIS A 27 -16.28 -18.79 -3.51
C HIS A 27 -15.13 -19.57 -2.85
N LEU A 28 -14.60 -20.61 -3.49
CA LEU A 28 -13.45 -21.34 -2.94
C LEU A 28 -12.42 -21.80 -3.98
N ALA A 29 -12.03 -20.90 -4.88
CA ALA A 29 -10.70 -21.05 -5.46
C ALA A 29 -9.68 -20.64 -4.38
N SER A 30 -9.30 -21.61 -3.56
CA SER A 30 -8.38 -21.43 -2.42
C SER A 30 -7.08 -20.77 -2.86
N CYS A 31 -6.52 -19.91 -2.01
CA CYS A 31 -5.20 -19.30 -2.21
C CYS A 31 -4.13 -20.39 -2.24
N ASP A 32 -3.40 -20.48 -3.35
CA ASP A 32 -2.25 -21.37 -3.47
C ASP A 32 -1.02 -20.73 -2.82
N ARG A 33 -0.91 -20.88 -1.50
CA ARG A 33 0.18 -20.30 -0.70
C ARG A 33 1.56 -20.82 -1.12
N VAL A 34 1.65 -22.09 -1.57
CA VAL A 34 2.92 -22.70 -1.96
C VAL A 34 3.40 -22.11 -3.26
N LEU A 35 2.51 -22.01 -4.26
CA LEU A 35 2.83 -21.37 -5.54
C LEU A 35 3.11 -19.88 -5.37
N PHE A 36 2.35 -19.18 -4.51
CA PHE A 36 2.60 -17.78 -4.18
C PHE A 36 4.01 -17.61 -3.63
N HIS A 37 4.35 -18.33 -2.56
CA HIS A 37 5.65 -18.21 -1.91
C HIS A 37 6.79 -18.54 -2.87
N THR A 38 6.68 -19.65 -3.61
CA THR A 38 7.72 -20.08 -4.55
C THR A 38 7.93 -19.06 -5.67
N THR A 39 6.83 -18.58 -6.27
CA THR A 39 6.90 -17.60 -7.37
C THR A 39 7.42 -16.24 -6.89
N VAL A 40 6.98 -15.78 -5.72
CA VAL A 40 7.49 -14.56 -5.10
C VAL A 40 8.99 -14.65 -4.86
N HIS A 41 9.48 -15.74 -4.27
CA HIS A 41 10.90 -15.88 -3.96
C HIS A 41 11.76 -15.99 -5.22
N HIS A 42 11.38 -16.85 -6.16
CA HIS A 42 12.16 -17.09 -7.38
C HIS A 42 12.13 -15.94 -8.38
N HIS A 43 11.02 -15.21 -8.46
CA HIS A 43 10.84 -14.18 -9.48
C HIS A 43 10.95 -12.77 -8.88
N CYS A 44 10.01 -12.42 -8.00
CA CYS A 44 9.91 -11.05 -7.50
C CYS A 44 11.09 -10.65 -6.59
N ILE A 45 11.37 -11.46 -5.56
CA ILE A 45 12.44 -11.19 -4.59
C ILE A 45 13.80 -11.37 -5.26
N SER A 46 14.01 -12.41 -6.05
CA SER A 46 15.29 -12.60 -6.76
C SER A 46 15.65 -11.40 -7.64
N HIS A 47 14.70 -10.87 -8.40
CA HIS A 47 14.93 -9.68 -9.23
C HIS A 47 15.22 -8.43 -8.38
N PHE A 48 14.51 -8.25 -7.27
CA PHE A 48 14.75 -7.15 -6.35
C PHE A 48 16.13 -7.24 -5.71
N ASN A 49 16.54 -8.42 -5.23
CA ASN A 49 17.85 -8.67 -4.63
C ASN A 49 18.99 -8.27 -5.58
N HIS A 50 18.90 -8.67 -6.85
CA HIS A 50 19.89 -8.28 -7.86
C HIS A 50 19.96 -6.75 -8.03
N SER A 51 18.82 -6.07 -7.99
CA SER A 51 18.79 -4.59 -8.03
C SER A 51 19.44 -3.95 -6.80
N MET A 52 19.42 -4.64 -5.65
CA MET A 52 19.99 -4.14 -4.40
C MET A 52 21.51 -4.32 -4.32
N GLU A 53 22.11 -5.22 -5.09
CA GLU A 53 23.58 -5.43 -5.10
C GLU A 53 24.34 -4.14 -5.46
N ALA A 54 23.76 -3.30 -6.33
CA ALA A 54 24.34 -2.02 -6.74
C ALA A 54 24.06 -0.84 -5.79
N SER A 55 23.34 -1.06 -4.68
CA SER A 55 22.77 0.04 -3.87
C SER A 55 23.59 0.45 -2.64
N ASP A 56 24.70 -0.24 -2.33
CA ASP A 56 25.51 -0.05 -1.12
C ASP A 56 24.67 -0.06 0.19
N TYR A 57 23.55 -0.80 0.20
CA TYR A 57 22.57 -0.79 1.30
C TYR A 57 23.16 -1.15 2.68
N GLN A 58 24.30 -1.85 2.70
CA GLN A 58 25.01 -2.22 3.92
C GLN A 58 25.75 -1.05 4.57
N LYS A 59 25.99 0.05 3.83
CA LYS A 59 26.77 1.22 4.27
C LYS A 59 25.92 2.47 4.44
N LYS A 60 24.85 2.61 3.67
CA LYS A 60 23.96 3.78 3.68
C LYS A 60 22.54 3.36 3.36
N CYS A 61 21.58 4.21 3.73
CA CYS A 61 20.20 4.04 3.29
C CYS A 61 20.15 4.10 1.75
N PRO A 62 19.66 3.04 1.07
CA PRO A 62 19.64 2.97 -0.39
C PRO A 62 18.47 3.77 -1.02
N TRP A 63 17.58 4.32 -0.19
CA TRP A 63 16.51 5.21 -0.61
C TRP A 63 17.04 6.63 -0.84
N PRO A 64 16.62 7.37 -1.89
CA PRO A 64 15.55 7.07 -2.86
C PRO A 64 16.01 6.36 -4.14
N SER A 65 17.30 6.03 -4.29
CA SER A 65 17.82 5.41 -5.52
C SER A 65 17.17 4.06 -5.86
N THR A 66 16.71 3.31 -4.86
CA THR A 66 16.03 2.01 -5.05
C THR A 66 14.50 2.12 -5.19
N ARG A 67 13.96 3.32 -5.40
CA ARG A 67 12.51 3.54 -5.58
C ARG A 67 11.96 2.75 -6.78
N VAL A 68 12.64 2.79 -7.92
CA VAL A 68 12.21 2.09 -9.15
C VAL A 68 12.12 0.58 -8.93
N PRO A 69 13.19 -0.12 -8.48
CA PRO A 69 13.09 -1.56 -8.23
C PRO A 69 12.07 -1.92 -7.15
N TYR A 70 11.84 -1.06 -6.15
CA TYR A 70 10.79 -1.27 -5.15
C TYR A 70 9.36 -1.23 -5.74
N VAL A 71 9.10 -0.30 -6.66
CA VAL A 71 7.82 -0.23 -7.38
C VAL A 71 7.62 -1.48 -8.26
N ILE A 72 8.66 -1.91 -8.98
CA ILE A 72 8.63 -3.12 -9.81
C ILE A 72 8.31 -4.35 -8.94
N LEU A 73 8.98 -4.50 -7.81
CA LEU A 73 8.68 -5.55 -6.84
C LEU A 73 7.22 -5.50 -6.39
N THR A 74 6.71 -4.32 -6.04
CA THR A 74 5.32 -4.15 -5.58
C THR A 74 4.33 -4.63 -6.64
N GLN A 75 4.53 -4.25 -7.90
CA GLN A 75 3.71 -4.70 -9.03
C GLN A 75 3.82 -6.21 -9.26
N CYS A 76 5.02 -6.79 -9.13
CA CYS A 76 5.23 -8.22 -9.23
C CYS A 76 4.44 -8.99 -8.16
N LEU A 77 4.49 -8.54 -6.90
CA LEU A 77 3.74 -9.15 -5.80
C LEU A 77 2.23 -9.08 -6.04
N GLU A 78 1.72 -7.95 -6.54
CA GLU A 78 0.30 -7.79 -6.88
C GLU A 78 -0.13 -8.74 -8.01
N GLN A 79 0.73 -8.93 -9.03
CA GLN A 79 0.44 -9.84 -10.12
C GLN A 79 0.44 -11.30 -9.66
N VAL A 80 1.43 -11.71 -8.87
CA VAL A 80 1.51 -13.07 -8.32
C VAL A 80 0.34 -13.35 -7.37
N ALA A 81 -0.03 -12.39 -6.52
CA ALA A 81 -1.20 -12.48 -5.65
C ALA A 81 -2.50 -12.73 -6.44
N LYS A 82 -2.68 -12.05 -7.58
CA LYS A 82 -3.85 -12.27 -8.46
C LYS A 82 -3.85 -13.65 -9.09
N ILE A 83 -2.71 -14.09 -9.63
CA ILE A 83 -2.58 -15.39 -10.33
C ILE A 83 -2.81 -16.55 -9.36
N THR A 84 -2.27 -16.45 -8.15
CA THR A 84 -2.35 -17.49 -7.10
C THR A 84 -3.60 -17.37 -6.23
N ARG A 85 -4.42 -16.33 -6.46
CA ARG A 85 -5.60 -15.97 -5.66
C ARG A 85 -5.29 -15.69 -4.19
N CYS A 86 -4.07 -15.29 -3.89
CA CYS A 86 -3.58 -14.95 -2.57
C CYS A 86 -3.57 -13.43 -2.35
N VAL A 87 -4.77 -12.83 -2.25
CA VAL A 87 -4.95 -11.37 -2.15
C VAL A 87 -4.95 -10.84 -0.71
N GLU A 88 -4.70 -11.71 0.27
CA GLU A 88 -4.63 -11.33 1.69
C GLU A 88 -3.48 -10.33 1.92
N PRO A 89 -3.74 -9.13 2.50
CA PRO A 89 -2.70 -8.13 2.73
C PRO A 89 -1.51 -8.64 3.56
N SER A 90 -1.79 -9.48 4.57
CA SER A 90 -0.78 -9.97 5.53
C SER A 90 0.37 -10.75 4.87
N LEU A 91 0.10 -11.39 3.71
CA LEU A 91 1.12 -12.11 2.94
C LEU A 91 2.15 -11.15 2.36
N LYS A 92 1.68 -10.04 1.79
CA LYS A 92 2.51 -8.98 1.22
C LYS A 92 3.25 -8.21 2.32
N ASP A 93 2.58 -7.95 3.44
CA ASP A 93 3.16 -7.23 4.57
C ASP A 93 4.37 -7.96 5.17
N LYS A 94 4.31 -9.29 5.29
CA LYS A 94 5.44 -10.11 5.76
C LYS A 94 6.65 -10.00 4.83
N ILE A 95 6.43 -9.98 3.52
CA ILE A 95 7.49 -9.83 2.53
C ILE A 95 8.14 -8.45 2.65
N PHE A 96 7.32 -7.38 2.70
CA PHE A 96 7.85 -6.03 2.85
C PHE A 96 8.57 -5.83 4.17
N LEU A 97 8.07 -6.38 5.27
CA LEU A 97 8.75 -6.33 6.56
C LEU A 97 10.15 -6.96 6.48
N GLY A 98 10.26 -8.15 5.88
CA GLY A 98 11.55 -8.81 5.68
C GLY A 98 12.51 -7.98 4.81
N LEU A 99 12.01 -7.35 3.76
CA LEU A 99 12.82 -6.47 2.90
C LEU A 99 13.28 -5.20 3.62
N HIS A 100 12.40 -4.57 4.40
CA HIS A 100 12.75 -3.40 5.20
C HIS A 100 13.83 -3.72 6.23
N GLN A 101 13.73 -4.89 6.88
CA GLN A 101 14.74 -5.36 7.81
C GLN A 101 16.08 -5.67 7.11
N ALA A 102 16.05 -6.29 5.93
CA ALA A 102 17.26 -6.69 5.21
C ALA A 102 18.00 -5.52 4.53
N TYR A 103 17.26 -4.61 3.87
CA TYR A 103 17.83 -3.62 2.97
C TYR A 103 17.68 -2.17 3.43
N PHE A 104 16.75 -1.89 4.35
CA PHE A 104 16.42 -0.52 4.75
C PHE A 104 16.59 -0.28 6.25
N SER A 105 17.31 -1.16 6.96
CA SER A 105 17.57 -1.05 8.40
C SER A 105 18.33 0.22 8.80
N LEU A 106 19.16 0.74 7.90
CA LEU A 106 19.91 2.00 8.08
C LEU A 106 19.12 3.26 7.70
N CYS A 107 17.89 3.10 7.19
CA CYS A 107 17.07 4.24 6.82
C CYS A 107 16.41 4.82 8.07
N THR A 108 16.78 6.04 8.44
CA THR A 108 16.09 6.79 9.48
C THR A 108 14.65 7.08 9.03
N ARG A 109 13.72 7.04 9.98
CA ARG A 109 12.37 7.54 9.75
C ARG A 109 12.47 9.00 9.31
N MET A 110 11.65 9.41 8.33
CA MET A 110 11.50 10.84 8.03
C MET A 110 11.06 11.53 9.31
N GLN A 111 11.97 12.32 9.88
CA GLN A 111 11.75 13.06 11.09
C GLN A 111 11.33 14.47 10.67
N ASP A 112 10.32 15.02 11.34
CA ASP A 112 10.02 16.43 11.18
C ASP A 112 11.25 17.27 11.54
N PRO A 113 11.44 18.42 10.89
CA PRO A 113 12.50 19.34 11.27
C PRO A 113 12.41 19.66 12.76
N ALA A 114 13.57 19.79 13.41
CA ALA A 114 13.62 20.11 14.83
C ALA A 114 12.81 21.38 15.14
N VAL A 115 12.20 21.45 16.32
CA VAL A 115 11.36 22.59 16.75
C VAL A 115 11.99 23.96 16.47
N PRO A 116 13.30 24.19 16.65
CA PRO A 116 13.93 25.47 16.30
C PRO A 116 13.82 25.81 14.80
N VAL A 117 13.97 24.82 13.91
CA VAL A 117 13.82 24.99 12.47
C VAL A 117 12.35 25.30 12.13
N LEU A 118 11.42 24.64 12.80
CA LEU A 118 10.00 24.91 12.66
C LEU A 118 9.64 26.35 13.07
N LEU A 119 10.21 26.84 14.19
CA LEU A 119 10.03 28.22 14.65
C LEU A 119 10.61 29.24 13.65
N LEU A 120 11.78 28.94 13.07
CA LEU A 120 12.36 29.78 12.01
C LEU A 120 11.47 29.85 10.78
N LEU A 121 10.77 28.76 10.43
CA LEU A 121 9.80 28.75 9.34
C LEU A 121 8.57 29.64 9.60
N ILE A 122 8.19 29.85 10.87
CA ILE A 122 7.05 30.70 11.27
C ILE A 122 7.45 32.18 11.36
N LEU A 123 8.73 32.48 11.53
CA LEU A 123 9.24 33.85 11.69
C LEU A 123 8.81 34.82 10.58
N PRO A 124 8.82 34.47 9.27
CA PRO A 124 8.35 35.36 8.22
C PRO A 124 6.89 35.78 8.41
N CYS A 125 6.02 34.85 8.83
CA CYS A 125 4.60 35.16 9.09
C CYS A 125 4.44 36.17 10.23
N ILE A 126 5.24 36.03 11.28
CA ILE A 126 5.25 36.95 12.43
C ILE A 126 5.71 38.34 11.97
N VAL A 127 6.83 38.41 11.24
CA VAL A 127 7.39 39.65 10.71
C VAL A 127 6.40 40.35 9.77
N THR A 128 5.79 39.62 8.83
CA THR A 128 4.79 40.21 7.93
C THR A 128 3.58 40.73 8.70
N THR A 129 3.10 39.98 9.70
CA THR A 129 1.93 40.40 10.50
C THR A 129 2.23 41.66 11.31
N LEU A 130 3.46 41.82 11.81
CA LEU A 130 3.89 42.99 12.56
C LEU A 130 4.15 44.21 11.68
N LEU A 131 4.78 44.03 10.52
CA LEU A 131 5.20 45.14 9.66
C LEU A 131 4.08 45.65 8.77
N LEU A 132 3.12 44.81 8.37
CA LEU A 132 2.06 45.19 7.43
C LEU A 132 1.21 46.38 7.92
N PRO A 133 0.73 46.44 9.19
CA PRO A 133 -0.03 47.59 9.68
C PRO A 133 0.80 48.88 9.72
N LEU A 134 2.08 48.78 10.09
CA LEU A 134 3.01 49.92 10.14
C LEU A 134 3.25 50.47 8.73
N PHE A 135 3.43 49.58 7.76
CA PHE A 135 3.59 49.94 6.37
C PHE A 135 2.33 50.60 5.81
N CYS A 136 1.15 50.04 6.07
CA CYS A 136 -0.13 50.64 5.69
C CYS A 136 -0.32 52.04 6.31
N PHE A 137 0.01 52.20 7.60
CA PHE A 137 -0.07 53.49 8.27
C PHE A 137 0.88 54.53 7.67
N HIS A 138 2.13 54.15 7.39
CA HIS A 138 3.11 55.02 6.77
C HIS A 138 2.68 55.48 5.37
N ILE A 139 2.09 54.59 4.56
CA ILE A 139 1.57 54.96 3.24
C ILE A 139 0.38 55.93 3.38
N ALA A 140 -0.56 55.63 4.27
CA ALA A 140 -1.75 56.45 4.46
C ALA A 140 -1.47 57.85 5.04
N THR A 141 -0.31 58.06 5.67
CA THR A 141 0.10 59.34 6.27
C THR A 141 1.08 60.15 5.44
N ASN A 142 1.74 59.53 4.46
CA ASN A 142 2.67 60.20 3.54
C ASN A 142 2.11 60.36 2.11
N GLN A 143 0.82 60.07 1.91
CA GLN A 143 0.00 60.59 0.81
C GLN A 143 -0.76 61.83 1.29
#